data_AF-J7FA53-F1
#
_entry.id   AF-J7FA53-F1
#
_cell.length_a   1.000
_cell.length_b   1.000
_cell.length_c   1.000
_cell.angle_alpha   90.00
_cell.angle_beta   90.00
_cell.angle_gamma   90.00
#
_symmetry.space_group_name_H-M   'P 1'
#
loop_
_entity.id
_entity.type
_entity.pdbx_description
1 polymer ?
#
loop_
_entity_poly.entity_id
_entity_poly.type
_entity_poly.pdbx_seq_one_letter_code
_entity_poly.pdbx_strand_id
1 'polypeptide(L)'
;AVNTVLVKDGKWIGYNTDGIGYVNGLKQIYEGIEDAYILILGAGGASKGIANELYKIVRPTLTVANRTMSRFNNWSLNINKINLSHAESHLDEFDIIINTTPAGMNGNTDSVISLNRLASHTLVSDIVYNPYKTPILIEA
;
A
#
# COMPACT_ATOMS: atom_id res chain seq x y z
N ALA A 1 -8.85 10.88 -4.22
CA ALA A 1 -8.94 10.56 -5.66
C ALA A 1 -10.32 9.98 -5.92
N VAL A 2 -10.91 10.21 -7.10
CA VAL A 2 -12.21 9.67 -7.51
C VAL A 2 -11.96 8.77 -8.72
N ASN A 3 -12.44 7.52 -8.68
CA ASN A 3 -12.35 6.56 -9.79
C ASN A 3 -13.74 6.11 -10.28
N THR A 4 -14.81 6.40 -9.52
CA THR A 4 -16.19 6.02 -9.81
C THR A 4 -17.09 7.23 -9.58
N VAL A 5 -17.97 7.55 -10.53
CA VAL A 5 -18.93 8.66 -10.39
C VAL A 5 -20.35 8.13 -10.55
N LEU A 6 -21.18 8.36 -9.54
CA LEU A 6 -22.61 8.11 -9.61
C LEU A 6 -23.33 9.39 -10.03
N VAL A 7 -24.08 9.33 -11.12
CA VAL A 7 -25.01 10.40 -11.49
C VAL A 7 -26.39 10.06 -10.93
N LYS A 8 -26.87 10.85 -9.97
CA LYS A 8 -28.18 10.65 -9.33
C LYS A 8 -28.85 12.00 -9.05
N ASP A 9 -30.10 12.13 -9.46
CA ASP A 9 -30.92 13.34 -9.26
C ASP A 9 -30.23 14.62 -9.79
N GLY A 10 -29.55 14.52 -10.94
CA GLY A 10 -28.79 15.61 -11.55
C GLY A 10 -27.47 15.95 -10.83
N LYS A 11 -27.11 15.24 -9.76
CA LYS A 11 -25.86 15.42 -9.01
C LYS A 11 -24.82 14.36 -9.39
N TRP A 12 -23.56 14.75 -9.29
CA TRP A 12 -22.41 13.91 -9.58
C TRP A 12 -21.71 13.59 -8.26
N ILE A 13 -21.77 12.33 -7.83
CA ILE A 13 -21.24 11.88 -6.55
C ILE A 13 -20.01 11.02 -6.82
N GLY A 14 -18.85 11.47 -6.36
CA GLY A 14 -17.59 10.77 -6.53
C GLY A 14 -17.34 9.72 -5.45
N TYR A 15 -16.87 8.54 -5.86
CA TYR A 15 -16.44 7.43 -5.02
C TYR A 15 -15.00 7.03 -5.37
N ASN A 16 -14.33 6.42 -4.41
CA ASN A 16 -13.08 5.69 -4.64
C ASN A 16 -13.31 4.21 -4.27
N THR A 17 -13.44 3.36 -5.27
CA THR A 17 -13.68 1.93 -5.08
C THR A 17 -12.41 1.10 -5.08
N ASP A 18 -11.29 1.64 -5.59
CA ASP A 18 -10.00 0.93 -5.65
C ASP A 18 -9.51 0.52 -4.25
N GLY A 19 -9.54 1.46 -3.29
CA GLY A 19 -9.12 1.17 -1.91
C GLY A 19 -9.98 0.10 -1.25
N ILE A 20 -11.31 0.17 -1.44
CA ILE A 20 -12.26 -0.79 -0.88
C ILE A 20 -12.03 -2.17 -1.49
N GLY A 21 -11.91 -2.24 -2.82
CA GLY A 21 -11.65 -3.49 -3.54
C GLY A 21 -10.36 -4.16 -3.11
N TYR A 22 -9.29 -3.38 -2.98
CA TYR A 22 -7.99 -3.88 -2.52
C TYR A 22 -8.08 -4.47 -1.09
N VAL A 23 -8.64 -3.72 -0.13
CA VAL A 23 -8.72 -4.18 1.27
C VAL A 23 -9.61 -5.42 1.40
N ASN A 24 -10.68 -5.52 0.62
CA ASN A 24 -11.51 -6.72 0.58
C ASN A 24 -10.75 -7.94 0.04
N GLY A 25 -9.94 -7.77 -1.00
CA GLY A 25 -9.08 -8.83 -1.52
C GLY A 25 -8.04 -9.28 -0.49
N LEU A 26 -7.38 -8.32 0.17
CA LEU A 26 -6.38 -8.61 1.21
C LEU A 26 -6.98 -9.41 2.38
N LYS A 27 -8.19 -9.05 2.84
CA LYS A 27 -8.94 -9.78 3.87
C LYS A 27 -9.25 -11.23 3.54
N GLN A 28 -9.35 -11.58 2.26
CA GLN A 28 -9.59 -12.96 1.83
C GLN A 28 -8.32 -13.82 1.89
N ILE A 29 -7.14 -13.17 1.93
CA ILE A 29 -5.84 -13.83 1.85
C ILE A 29 -5.15 -13.84 3.24
N TYR A 30 -5.31 -12.77 4.02
CA TYR A 30 -4.65 -12.61 5.31
C TYR A 30 -5.69 -12.58 6.44
N GLU A 31 -5.67 -13.61 7.28
CA GLU A 31 -6.51 -13.71 8.47
C GLU A 31 -5.96 -12.82 9.60
N GLY A 32 -6.84 -12.15 10.34
CA GLY A 32 -6.42 -11.29 11.46
C GLY A 32 -5.76 -9.97 11.04
N ILE A 33 -6.11 -9.46 9.85
CA ILE A 33 -5.59 -8.18 9.33
C ILE A 33 -5.74 -7.02 10.33
N GLU A 34 -6.73 -7.05 11.21
CA GLU A 34 -6.98 -6.03 12.23
C GLU A 34 -5.82 -5.83 13.21
N ASP A 35 -4.95 -6.82 13.38
CA ASP A 35 -3.77 -6.78 14.26
C ASP A 35 -2.43 -6.67 13.50
N ALA A 36 -2.46 -6.69 12.17
CA ALA A 36 -1.24 -6.73 11.37
C ALA A 36 -0.48 -5.38 11.39
N TYR A 37 0.84 -5.46 11.50
CA TYR A 37 1.75 -4.35 11.24
C TYR A 37 1.96 -4.21 9.73
N ILE A 38 1.37 -3.17 9.15
CA ILE A 38 1.35 -2.96 7.70
C ILE A 38 2.28 -1.82 7.28
N LEU A 39 3.16 -2.13 6.32
CA LEU A 39 3.98 -1.16 5.60
C LEU A 39 3.43 -0.94 4.18
N ILE A 40 3.15 0.32 3.83
CA ILE A 40 2.82 0.73 2.46
C ILE A 40 4.01 1.45 1.84
N LEU A 41 4.47 0.97 0.69
CA LEU A 41 5.54 1.60 -0.08
C LEU A 41 4.97 2.57 -1.10
N GLY A 42 5.35 3.84 -0.99
CA GLY A 42 4.88 4.94 -1.84
C GLY A 42 3.81 5.80 -1.17
N ALA A 43 3.81 7.10 -1.51
CA ALA A 43 2.84 8.08 -1.00
C ALA A 43 1.97 8.69 -2.12
N GLY A 44 1.58 7.86 -3.11
CA GLY A 44 0.76 8.23 -4.26
C GLY A 44 -0.75 8.22 -3.99
N GLY A 45 -1.54 8.39 -5.06
CA GLY A 45 -3.01 8.37 -4.99
C GLY A 45 -3.58 7.02 -4.54
N ALA A 46 -3.06 5.91 -5.10
CA ALA A 46 -3.44 4.56 -4.72
C ALA A 46 -3.09 4.26 -3.26
N SER A 47 -1.85 4.56 -2.84
CA SER A 47 -1.40 4.50 -1.45
C SER A 47 -2.37 5.21 -0.50
N LYS A 48 -2.73 6.46 -0.80
CA LYS A 48 -3.68 7.22 0.03
C LYS A 48 -5.06 6.56 0.06
N GLY A 49 -5.56 6.02 -1.06
CA GLY A 49 -6.84 5.31 -1.10
C GLY A 49 -6.83 4.06 -0.22
N ILE A 50 -5.83 3.20 -0.39
CA ILE A 50 -5.64 1.97 0.38
C ILE A 50 -5.44 2.28 1.86
N ALA A 51 -4.58 3.25 2.20
CA ALA A 51 -4.34 3.65 3.59
C ALA A 51 -5.60 4.18 4.28
N ASN A 52 -6.48 4.92 3.58
CA ASN A 52 -7.75 5.39 4.15
C ASN A 52 -8.69 4.23 4.51
N GLU A 53 -8.71 3.17 3.70
CA GLU A 53 -9.59 2.02 3.97
C GLU A 53 -8.98 1.10 5.04
N LEU A 54 -7.67 0.84 5.00
CA LEU A 54 -6.97 0.09 6.03
C LEU A 54 -7.08 0.78 7.40
N TYR A 55 -6.90 2.10 7.47
CA TYR A 55 -6.95 2.86 8.73
C TYR A 55 -8.26 2.68 9.51
N LYS A 56 -9.36 2.30 8.83
CA LYS A 56 -10.66 2.06 9.47
C LYS A 56 -10.74 0.70 10.18
N ILE A 57 -9.84 -0.24 9.88
CA ILE A 57 -9.93 -1.63 10.30
C ILE A 57 -8.70 -2.13 11.07
N VAL A 58 -7.49 -1.64 10.77
CA VAL A 58 -6.28 -1.99 11.52
C VAL A 58 -6.21 -1.23 12.83
N ARG A 59 -5.83 -1.94 13.90
CA ARG A 59 -5.55 -1.38 15.21
C ARG A 59 -4.15 -0.78 15.30
N PRO A 60 -3.08 -1.43 14.80
CA PRO A 60 -1.77 -0.79 14.75
C PRO A 60 -1.77 0.43 13.85
N THR A 61 -0.98 1.44 14.22
CA THR A 61 -0.75 2.61 13.37
C THR A 61 -0.08 2.18 12.08
N LEU A 62 -0.72 2.42 10.93
CA LEU A 62 -0.15 2.13 9.62
C LEU A 62 1.19 2.85 9.41
N THR A 63 2.12 2.16 8.76
CA THR A 63 3.39 2.75 8.34
C THR A 63 3.40 2.96 6.83
N VAL A 64 3.77 4.16 6.39
CA VAL A 64 3.91 4.50 4.98
C VAL A 64 5.29 5.06 4.72
N ALA A 65 6.02 4.43 3.80
CA ALA A 65 7.36 4.80 3.43
C ALA A 65 7.39 5.49 2.07
N ASN A 66 8.15 6.57 1.95
CA ASN A 66 8.32 7.25 0.66
C ASN A 66 9.68 7.94 0.57
N ARG A 67 10.25 8.01 -0.64
CA ARG A 67 11.51 8.72 -0.89
C ARG A 67 11.40 10.23 -0.61
N THR A 68 10.27 10.84 -1.00
CA THR A 68 10.04 12.28 -0.89
C THR A 68 9.06 12.57 0.24
N MET A 69 9.55 12.94 1.42
CA MET A 69 8.71 13.11 2.61
C MET A 69 7.64 14.21 2.49
N SER A 70 7.90 15.24 1.68
CA SER A 70 6.93 16.33 1.45
C SER A 70 5.61 15.86 0.81
N ARG A 71 5.57 14.64 0.23
CA ARG A 71 4.32 14.02 -0.25
C ARG A 71 3.28 13.82 0.86
N PHE A 72 3.72 13.69 2.11
CA PHE A 72 2.85 13.53 3.26
C PHE A 72 2.24 14.82 3.81
N ASN A 73 2.62 16.00 3.30
CA ASN A 73 2.10 17.28 3.79
C ASN A 73 0.58 17.38 3.64
N ASN A 74 0.02 16.72 2.63
CA ASN A 74 -1.42 16.70 2.33
C ASN A 74 -2.12 15.42 2.86
N TRP A 75 -1.49 14.72 3.80
CA TRP A 75 -2.06 13.54 4.45
C TRP A 75 -2.57 13.91 5.85
N SER A 76 -3.89 13.79 6.03
CA SER A 76 -4.59 14.02 7.30
C SER A 76 -4.73 12.75 8.15
N LEU A 77 -4.33 11.58 7.64
CA LEU A 77 -4.37 10.32 8.37
C LEU A 77 -3.28 10.29 9.45
N ASN A 78 -3.61 9.74 10.62
CA ASN A 78 -2.64 9.46 11.68
C ASN A 78 -1.88 8.17 11.35
N ILE A 79 -0.68 8.30 10.80
CA ILE A 79 0.16 7.21 10.32
C ILE A 79 1.63 7.48 10.65
N ASN A 80 2.43 6.43 10.72
CA ASN A 80 3.88 6.55 10.75
C ASN A 80 4.38 6.89 9.34
N LYS A 81 5.08 8.01 9.21
CA LYS A 81 5.62 8.50 7.93
C LYS A 81 7.12 8.35 7.98
N ILE A 82 7.68 7.45 7.18
CA ILE A 82 9.11 7.13 7.23
C ILE A 82 9.78 7.28 5.86
N ASN A 83 11.10 7.45 5.86
CA ASN A 83 11.88 7.37 4.64
C ASN A 83 11.95 5.91 4.17
N LEU A 84 12.06 5.72 2.86
CA LEU A 84 12.20 4.41 2.24
C LEU A 84 13.41 3.61 2.77
N SER A 85 14.56 4.26 2.97
CA SER A 85 15.76 3.58 3.48
C SER A 85 15.61 3.12 4.94
N HIS A 86 14.83 3.85 5.73
CA HIS A 86 14.52 3.46 7.10
C HIS A 86 13.63 2.21 7.12
N ALA A 87 12.61 2.18 6.25
CA ALA A 87 11.73 1.02 6.09
C ALA A 87 12.52 -0.24 5.68
N GLU A 88 13.38 -0.11 4.67
CA GLU A 88 14.24 -1.20 4.16
C GLU A 88 15.13 -1.82 5.25
N SER A 89 15.51 -1.03 6.26
CA SER A 89 16.35 -1.51 7.38
C SER A 89 15.59 -2.27 8.47
N HIS A 90 14.25 -2.20 8.49
CA HIS A 90 13.36 -2.71 9.54
C HIS A 90 12.19 -3.52 8.96
N LEU A 91 12.40 -4.21 7.83
CA LEU A 91 11.32 -4.96 7.17
C LEU A 91 10.77 -6.13 7.98
N ASP A 92 11.57 -6.64 8.92
CA ASP A 92 11.23 -7.70 9.85
C ASP A 92 10.17 -7.29 10.89
N GLU A 93 9.84 -6.01 10.99
CA GLU A 93 8.77 -5.49 11.87
C GLU A 93 7.37 -5.57 11.25
N PHE A 94 7.24 -5.94 9.98
CA PHE A 94 5.98 -5.87 9.25
C PHE A 94 5.45 -7.25 8.86
N ASP A 95 4.17 -7.47 9.17
CA ASP A 95 3.42 -8.65 8.75
C ASP A 95 3.00 -8.57 7.28
N ILE A 96 2.75 -7.36 6.78
CA ILE A 96 2.28 -7.12 5.41
C ILE A 96 3.03 -5.93 4.81
N ILE A 97 3.61 -6.12 3.62
CA ILE A 97 4.23 -5.06 2.82
C ILE A 97 3.46 -4.89 1.52
N ILE A 98 3.04 -3.66 1.22
CA ILE A 98 2.21 -3.33 0.06
C ILE A 98 2.97 -2.36 -0.86
N ASN A 99 3.39 -2.82 -2.04
CA ASN A 99 3.90 -1.93 -3.08
C ASN A 99 2.75 -1.15 -3.74
N THR A 100 2.83 0.18 -3.67
CA THR A 100 1.89 1.09 -4.36
C THR A 100 2.59 2.05 -5.33
N THR A 101 3.85 1.78 -5.63
CA THR A 101 4.68 2.55 -6.56
C THR A 101 4.56 1.97 -7.98
N PRO A 102 5.02 2.70 -9.01
CA PRO A 102 5.07 2.18 -10.38
C PRO A 102 6.28 1.26 -10.66
N ALA A 103 7.11 0.94 -9.67
CA ALA A 103 8.25 0.03 -9.86
C ALA A 103 7.74 -1.36 -10.28
N GLY A 104 8.44 -2.01 -11.21
CA GLY A 104 8.02 -3.25 -11.86
C GLY A 104 7.01 -3.08 -13.02
N MET A 105 6.30 -1.95 -13.11
CA MET A 105 5.26 -1.75 -14.12
C MET A 105 5.83 -1.76 -15.55
N ASN A 106 5.09 -2.37 -16.48
CA ASN A 106 5.50 -2.53 -17.89
C ASN A 106 6.80 -3.32 -18.09
N GLY A 107 7.15 -4.19 -17.13
CA GLY A 107 8.30 -5.07 -17.23
C GLY A 107 9.64 -4.40 -16.95
N ASN A 108 9.64 -3.22 -16.34
CA ASN A 108 10.88 -2.64 -15.84
C ASN A 108 11.43 -3.50 -14.69
N THR A 109 12.75 -3.46 -14.49
CA THR A 109 13.43 -4.24 -13.44
C THR A 109 13.62 -3.43 -12.16
N ASP A 110 12.93 -2.30 -12.01
CA ASP A 110 13.06 -1.47 -10.82
C ASP A 110 12.38 -2.19 -9.64
N SER A 111 13.11 -2.30 -8.53
CA SER A 111 12.53 -2.63 -7.23
C SER A 111 12.49 -1.38 -6.37
N VAL A 112 11.48 -1.28 -5.51
CA VAL A 112 11.33 -0.13 -4.60
C VAL A 112 12.37 -0.18 -3.49
N ILE A 113 12.59 -1.39 -2.96
CA ILE A 113 13.49 -1.72 -1.86
C ILE A 113 13.98 -3.15 -2.06
N SER A 114 15.07 -3.52 -1.41
CA SER A 114 15.46 -4.91 -1.23
C SER A 114 14.73 -5.54 -0.04
N LEU A 115 14.36 -6.81 -0.19
CA LEU A 115 13.68 -7.63 0.81
C LEU A 115 14.64 -8.52 1.60
N ASN A 116 15.95 -8.26 1.59
CA ASN A 116 16.94 -9.05 2.32
C ASN A 116 16.69 -9.20 3.84
N ARG A 117 15.88 -8.31 4.43
CA ARG A 117 15.50 -8.31 5.85
C ARG A 117 14.05 -8.74 6.08
N LEU A 118 13.39 -9.28 5.07
CA LEU A 118 12.01 -9.72 5.16
C LEU A 118 11.90 -10.87 6.16
N ALA A 119 10.93 -10.78 7.07
CA ALA A 119 10.62 -11.91 7.93
C ALA A 119 9.91 -13.00 7.11
N SER A 120 10.15 -14.27 7.45
CA SER A 120 9.62 -15.40 6.67
C SER A 120 8.09 -15.52 6.67
N HIS A 121 7.41 -14.82 7.57
CA HIS A 121 5.95 -14.79 7.67
C HIS A 121 5.32 -13.60 6.94
N THR A 122 6.12 -12.66 6.43
CA THR A 122 5.61 -11.42 5.86
C THR A 122 4.92 -11.68 4.52
N LEU A 123 3.68 -11.21 4.39
CA LEU A 123 2.96 -11.19 3.13
C LEU A 123 3.40 -9.97 2.29
N VAL A 124 3.91 -10.21 1.10
CA VAL A 124 4.21 -9.14 0.13
C VAL A 124 3.10 -9.06 -0.91
N SER A 125 2.55 -7.86 -1.10
CA SER A 125 1.49 -7.56 -2.05
C SER A 125 1.91 -6.43 -2.98
N ASP A 126 1.54 -6.53 -4.24
CA ASP A 126 1.80 -5.51 -5.25
C ASP A 126 0.50 -5.12 -5.96
N ILE A 127 0.25 -3.82 -6.14
CA ILE A 127 -0.89 -3.33 -6.92
C ILE A 127 -0.58 -3.27 -8.42
N VAL A 128 0.68 -3.41 -8.81
CA VAL A 128 1.07 -3.57 -10.21
C VAL A 128 0.60 -4.94 -10.69
N TYR A 129 -0.27 -4.95 -11.69
CA TYR A 129 -0.85 -6.17 -12.26
C TYR A 129 -0.20 -6.60 -13.59
N ASN A 130 0.58 -5.71 -14.21
CA ASN A 130 1.30 -6.00 -15.45
C ASN A 130 2.77 -5.53 -15.34
N PRO A 131 3.74 -6.47 -15.26
CA PRO A 131 3.59 -7.92 -15.36
C PRO A 131 2.95 -8.54 -14.11
N TYR A 132 2.47 -9.78 -14.23
CA TYR A 132 1.85 -10.51 -13.10
C TYR A 132 2.84 -10.82 -11.97
N LYS A 133 4.13 -11.03 -12.30
CA LYS A 133 5.22 -11.16 -11.33
C LYS A 133 6.19 -10.00 -11.50
N THR A 134 6.13 -9.04 -10.60
CA THR A 134 7.06 -7.91 -10.52
C THR A 134 8.34 -8.31 -9.80
N PRO A 135 9.44 -7.53 -9.90
CA PRO A 135 10.68 -7.82 -9.19
C PRO A 135 10.50 -8.04 -7.68
N ILE A 136 9.67 -7.22 -7.01
CA ILE A 136 9.41 -7.35 -5.57
C ILE A 136 8.68 -8.67 -5.23
N LEU A 137 7.78 -9.15 -6.10
CA LEU A 137 7.09 -10.43 -5.93
C LEU A 137 7.95 -11.65 -6.31
N ILE A 138 9.05 -11.45 -7.05
CA ILE A 138 10.02 -12.50 -7.36
C ILE A 138 11.04 -12.64 -6.22
N GLU A 139 11.38 -11.53 -5.55
CA GLU A 139 12.29 -11.50 -4.41
C GLU A 139 11.65 -12.03 -3.11
N ALA A 140 10.33 -11.84 -2.95
CA ALA A 140 9.54 -12.33 -1.81
C ALA A 140 9.31 -13.85 -1.86
#